data_AF-A0AAW0PQN3-F1
#
_entry.id   AF-A0AAW0PQN3-F1
#
_cell.length_a   1.000
_cell.length_b   1.000
_cell.length_c   1.000
_cell.angle_alpha   90.00
_cell.angle_beta   90.00
_cell.angle_gamma   90.00
#
_symmetry.space_group_name_H-M   'P 1'
#
loop_
_entity.id
_entity.type
_entity.pdbx_description
1 polymer ?
#
loop_
_entity_poly.entity_id
_entity_poly.type
_entity_poly.pdbx_seq_one_letter_code
_entity_poly.pdbx_strand_id
1 'polypeptide(L)'
;MPALLIWQLQSKTCSDAKNLPEYVHRFQEKPEIFKYAGQNCELQRIHLDVVPGDDGYAVVVWQNIPTNLINVGAAVVLFTNQLDQDAGTYTHVRRSAGSFKTSVPLSEWLHARLHRFGPKVMDEICRGKEFLNSESVPITSYAFAQLQLFAKNGYSCFRLHIDNCNEWRSYFDSSWVALYTSAEENTKDYLWQWVTKFEQNPYFKGSEYKQGPFSAMFEYCTGTAAVPGLQARFMIKDYEKKPSLVHHSPVVSESLSPLSYQKQVLFLQIQTVH
;
A
#
# COMPACT_ATOMS: atom_id res chain seq x y z
N MET A 1 -29.30 38.17 -8.10
CA MET A 1 -28.44 37.07 -8.58
C MET A 1 -27.26 36.96 -7.61
N PRO A 2 -27.10 35.89 -6.82
CA PRO A 2 -25.95 35.77 -5.95
C PRO A 2 -24.75 35.25 -6.76
N ALA A 3 -23.60 35.91 -6.60
CA ALA A 3 -22.35 35.50 -7.20
C ALA A 3 -21.86 34.19 -6.55
N LEU A 4 -21.62 33.17 -7.37
CA LEU A 4 -21.00 31.93 -6.97
C LEU A 4 -19.51 32.21 -6.68
N LEU A 5 -19.11 32.22 -5.41
CA LEU A 5 -17.70 32.27 -5.03
C LEU A 5 -17.12 30.86 -5.11
N ILE A 6 -16.47 30.53 -6.23
CA ILE A 6 -15.69 29.30 -6.38
C ILE A 6 -14.36 29.51 -5.65
N TRP A 7 -14.19 28.86 -4.50
CA TRP A 7 -12.90 28.83 -3.80
C TRP A 7 -11.97 27.81 -4.46
N GLN A 8 -10.97 28.29 -5.21
CA GLN A 8 -9.84 27.47 -5.64
C GLN A 8 -8.87 27.31 -4.46
N LEU A 9 -8.72 26.08 -3.94
CA LEU A 9 -7.61 25.71 -3.09
C LEU A 9 -6.33 25.78 -3.94
N GLN A 10 -5.47 26.78 -3.69
CA GLN A 10 -4.15 26.87 -4.33
C GLN A 10 -3.30 25.69 -3.83
N SER A 11 -2.99 24.74 -4.72
CA SER A 11 -2.00 23.71 -4.42
C SER A 11 -0.61 24.36 -4.34
N LYS A 12 0.18 23.97 -3.34
CA LYS A 12 1.59 24.31 -3.32
C LYS A 12 2.27 23.48 -4.39
N THR A 13 2.80 24.15 -5.39
CA THR A 13 3.68 23.57 -6.40
C THR A 13 5.12 23.88 -6.03
N CYS A 14 6.03 22.96 -6.31
CA CYS A 14 7.45 23.27 -6.18
C CYS A 14 7.81 24.29 -7.27
N SER A 15 8.72 25.21 -6.96
CA SER A 15 9.00 26.44 -7.74
C SER A 15 9.34 26.22 -9.22
N ASP A 16 9.60 24.96 -9.62
CA ASP A 16 9.90 24.55 -11.00
C ASP A 16 8.76 23.81 -11.73
N ALA A 17 7.57 23.65 -11.14
CA ALA A 17 6.42 23.05 -11.82
C ALA A 17 5.74 24.03 -12.79
N LYS A 18 6.51 24.65 -13.68
CA LYS A 18 5.99 25.32 -14.86
C LYS A 18 5.73 24.25 -15.91
N ASN A 19 4.45 24.03 -16.21
CA ASN A 19 3.88 23.12 -17.20
C ASN A 19 3.59 21.70 -16.67
N LEU A 20 2.46 21.54 -15.97
CA LEU A 20 1.78 20.26 -15.91
C LEU A 20 0.89 20.14 -17.17
N PRO A 21 1.17 19.22 -18.11
CA PRO A 21 0.11 18.74 -18.99
C PRO A 21 -0.93 17.97 -18.16
N GLU A 22 -2.19 18.15 -18.52
CA GLU A 22 -3.33 17.40 -18.00
C GLU A 22 -3.04 15.89 -18.10
N TYR A 23 -2.77 15.25 -16.96
CA TYR A 23 -2.24 13.88 -16.93
C TYR A 23 -3.39 12.89 -17.01
N VAL A 24 -3.63 12.39 -18.22
CA VAL A 24 -4.45 11.21 -18.49
C VAL A 24 -3.72 10.00 -17.90
N HIS A 25 -4.39 9.23 -17.04
CA HIS A 25 -3.93 7.91 -16.61
C HIS A 25 -3.65 7.04 -17.84
N ARG A 26 -2.39 7.00 -18.28
CA ARG A 26 -1.92 6.04 -19.25
C ARG A 26 -1.12 5.00 -18.47
N PHE A 27 -1.83 4.01 -17.95
CA PHE A 27 -1.21 2.73 -17.63
C PHE A 27 -0.56 2.26 -18.93
N GLN A 28 0.77 2.37 -19.02
CA GLN A 28 1.48 1.61 -20.04
C GLN A 28 1.34 0.15 -19.64
N GLU A 29 0.51 -0.58 -20.38
CA GLU A 29 0.55 -2.02 -20.41
C GLU A 29 2.01 -2.44 -20.57
N LYS A 30 2.53 -3.03 -19.50
CA LYS A 30 3.88 -3.56 -19.44
C LYS A 30 3.98 -4.61 -20.56
N PRO A 31 5.02 -4.57 -21.42
CA PRO A 31 5.07 -5.42 -22.59
C PRO A 31 4.93 -6.89 -22.20
N GLU A 32 3.90 -7.53 -22.76
CA GLU A 32 3.65 -8.97 -22.69
C GLU A 32 4.86 -9.73 -23.24
N ILE A 33 5.81 -10.07 -22.38
CA ILE A 33 6.89 -10.99 -22.71
C ILE A 33 7.05 -11.96 -21.56
N PHE A 34 6.11 -12.90 -21.35
CA PHE A 34 6.43 -14.19 -20.71
C PHE A 34 5.50 -15.30 -21.21
N LYS A 35 5.99 -16.00 -22.23
CA LYS A 35 5.47 -17.27 -22.73
C LYS A 35 6.11 -18.41 -21.94
N TYR A 36 5.64 -18.72 -20.72
CA TYR A 36 5.89 -20.01 -20.06
C TYR A 36 4.76 -20.44 -19.11
N ALA A 37 3.99 -21.43 -19.59
CA ALA A 37 3.33 -22.55 -18.90
C ALA A 37 2.86 -22.42 -17.44
N GLY A 38 1.81 -21.64 -17.24
CA GLY A 38 0.82 -21.81 -16.17
C GLY A 38 -0.40 -20.96 -16.54
N GLN A 39 -1.59 -21.56 -16.67
CA GLN A 39 -2.79 -20.77 -16.95
C GLN A 39 -3.11 -19.89 -15.73
N ASN A 40 -3.60 -18.67 -15.95
CA ASN A 40 -4.21 -17.89 -14.87
C ASN A 40 -5.35 -18.72 -14.24
N CYS A 41 -5.33 -18.90 -12.91
CA CYS A 41 -6.34 -19.69 -12.19
C CYS A 41 -7.78 -19.17 -12.46
N GLU A 42 -7.95 -17.90 -12.85
CA GLU A 42 -9.24 -17.31 -13.22
C GLU A 42 -9.94 -18.06 -14.35
N LEU A 43 -9.20 -18.57 -15.34
CA LEU A 43 -9.78 -19.33 -16.46
C LEU A 43 -10.41 -20.66 -16.00
N GLN A 44 -9.91 -21.21 -14.90
CA GLN A 44 -10.39 -22.45 -14.31
C GLN A 44 -11.38 -22.21 -13.17
N ARG A 45 -11.74 -20.94 -12.91
CA ARG A 45 -12.56 -20.49 -11.76
C ARG A 45 -11.96 -20.91 -10.40
N ILE A 46 -10.66 -21.21 -10.38
CA ILE A 46 -9.90 -21.47 -9.17
C ILE A 46 -9.49 -20.10 -8.63
N HIS A 47 -9.76 -19.87 -7.34
CA HIS A 47 -9.28 -18.69 -6.65
C HIS A 47 -8.06 -19.07 -5.84
N LEU A 48 -6.97 -18.31 -5.99
CA LEU A 48 -5.70 -18.56 -5.32
C LEU A 48 -5.01 -17.22 -5.09
N ASP A 49 -4.94 -16.79 -3.84
CA ASP A 49 -4.42 -15.48 -3.46
C ASP A 49 -3.47 -15.56 -2.26
N VAL A 50 -2.60 -14.56 -2.16
CA VAL A 50 -1.78 -14.30 -0.98
C VAL A 50 -2.38 -13.10 -0.27
N VAL A 51 -2.68 -13.26 1.01
CA VAL A 51 -3.30 -12.23 1.85
C VAL A 51 -2.48 -11.99 3.11
N PRO A 52 -2.64 -10.83 3.78
CA PRO A 52 -1.98 -10.56 5.05
C PRO A 52 -2.48 -11.47 6.16
N GLY A 53 -1.56 -11.99 6.97
CA GLY A 53 -1.85 -12.65 8.25
C GLY A 53 -2.08 -11.66 9.39
N ASP A 54 -2.38 -12.21 10.57
CA ASP A 54 -2.58 -11.48 11.83
C ASP A 54 -1.26 -11.15 12.56
N ASP A 55 -0.13 -11.57 12.02
CA ASP A 55 1.20 -11.52 12.62
C ASP A 55 2.28 -10.97 11.66
N GLY A 56 1.87 -10.45 10.50
CA GLY A 56 2.79 -9.92 9.48
C GLY A 56 3.34 -10.98 8.53
N TYR A 57 2.97 -12.26 8.69
CA TYR A 57 3.31 -13.30 7.73
C TYR A 57 2.24 -13.44 6.65
N ALA A 58 2.64 -13.96 5.49
CA ALA A 58 1.73 -14.22 4.39
C ALA A 58 0.82 -15.42 4.70
N VAL A 59 -0.45 -15.32 4.31
CA VAL A 59 -1.40 -16.42 4.32
C VAL A 59 -1.77 -16.71 2.87
N VAL A 60 -1.68 -17.97 2.47
CA VAL A 60 -2.19 -18.39 1.17
C VAL A 60 -3.62 -18.87 1.34
N VAL A 61 -4.54 -18.36 0.52
CA VAL A 61 -5.95 -18.75 0.51
C VAL A 61 -6.31 -19.33 -0.85
N TRP A 62 -7.14 -20.37 -0.85
CA TRP A 62 -7.63 -20.97 -2.10
C TRP A 62 -9.10 -21.32 -2.00
N GLN A 63 -9.78 -21.30 -3.14
CA GLN A 63 -11.15 -21.78 -3.30
C GLN A 63 -11.35 -22.43 -4.66
N ASN A 64 -12.40 -23.25 -4.75
CA ASN A 64 -12.83 -23.93 -5.98
C ASN A 64 -11.78 -24.86 -6.61
N ILE A 65 -10.86 -25.42 -5.85
CA ILE A 65 -9.95 -26.45 -6.38
C ILE A 65 -10.77 -27.72 -6.71
N PRO A 66 -10.75 -28.17 -7.99
CA PRO A 66 -11.48 -29.37 -8.41
C PRO A 66 -11.07 -30.64 -7.66
N THR A 67 -12.05 -31.47 -7.29
CA THR A 67 -11.82 -32.72 -6.53
C THR A 67 -10.89 -33.69 -7.25
N ASN A 68 -10.88 -33.71 -8.59
CA ASN A 68 -9.94 -34.54 -9.35
C ASN A 68 -8.49 -34.12 -9.13
N LEU A 69 -8.20 -32.81 -9.01
CA LEU A 69 -6.85 -32.31 -8.69
C LEU A 69 -6.45 -32.68 -7.26
N ILE A 70 -7.39 -32.60 -6.31
CA ILE A 70 -7.18 -33.01 -4.92
C ILE A 70 -6.83 -34.50 -4.85
N ASN A 71 -7.60 -35.35 -5.54
CA ASN A 71 -7.43 -36.80 -5.53
C ASN A 71 -6.11 -37.27 -6.13
N VAL A 72 -5.57 -36.55 -7.13
CA VAL A 72 -4.25 -36.87 -7.73
C VAL A 72 -3.07 -36.25 -6.99
N GLY A 73 -3.32 -35.58 -5.86
CA GLY A 73 -2.30 -34.84 -5.11
C GLY A 73 -2.07 -33.45 -5.69
N ALA A 74 -2.73 -32.45 -5.10
CA ALA A 74 -2.47 -31.04 -5.39
C ALA A 74 -1.79 -30.38 -4.18
N ALA A 75 -0.91 -29.43 -4.47
CA ALA A 75 -0.29 -28.59 -3.46
C ALA A 75 -0.37 -27.12 -3.87
N VAL A 76 -0.54 -26.26 -2.87
CA VAL A 76 -0.41 -24.82 -3.03
C VAL A 76 0.97 -24.44 -2.54
N VAL A 77 1.70 -23.69 -3.38
CA VAL A 77 3.10 -23.35 -3.21
C VAL A 77 3.24 -21.84 -3.24
N LEU A 78 3.98 -21.27 -2.28
CA LEU A 78 4.28 -19.84 -2.21
C LEU A 78 5.67 -19.55 -2.79
N PHE A 79 5.74 -18.55 -3.67
CA PHE A 79 6.95 -18.06 -4.30
C PHE A 79 7.19 -16.59 -3.93
N THR A 80 8.46 -16.18 -3.97
CA THR A 80 8.87 -14.81 -3.66
C THR A 80 8.55 -13.80 -4.77
N ASN A 81 8.51 -14.25 -6.03
CA ASN A 81 7.97 -13.51 -7.18
C ASN A 81 7.50 -14.45 -8.31
N GLN A 82 6.91 -13.89 -9.37
CA GLN A 82 6.42 -14.66 -10.53
C GLN A 82 7.48 -15.37 -11.39
N LEU A 83 8.74 -14.94 -11.32
CA LEU A 83 9.86 -15.50 -12.09
C LEU A 83 10.62 -16.57 -11.31
N ASP A 84 10.47 -16.60 -9.99
CA ASP A 84 11.16 -17.56 -9.14
C ASP A 84 10.72 -18.99 -9.46
N GLN A 85 11.72 -19.87 -9.44
CA GLN A 85 11.56 -21.32 -9.60
C GLN A 85 11.71 -22.07 -8.29
N ASP A 86 12.30 -21.44 -7.27
CA ASP A 86 12.49 -22.02 -5.95
C ASP A 86 11.25 -21.74 -5.08
N ALA A 87 10.62 -22.82 -4.63
CA ALA A 87 9.49 -22.75 -3.73
C ALA A 87 9.93 -22.29 -2.34
N GLY A 88 9.29 -21.25 -1.81
CA GLY A 88 9.53 -20.79 -0.43
C GLY A 88 8.92 -21.76 0.59
N THR A 89 7.65 -22.13 0.40
CA THR A 89 6.93 -23.09 1.25
C THR A 89 5.72 -23.66 0.52
N TYR A 90 5.14 -24.76 1.01
CA TYR A 90 3.94 -25.37 0.43
C TYR A 90 3.06 -26.07 1.46
N THR A 91 1.81 -26.30 1.07
CA THR A 91 0.88 -27.21 1.76
C THR A 91 0.17 -28.12 0.77
N HIS A 92 -0.21 -29.30 1.24
CA HIS A 92 -1.09 -30.19 0.49
C HIS A 92 -2.53 -29.69 0.54
N VAL A 93 -3.19 -29.67 -0.61
CA VAL A 93 -4.61 -29.36 -0.71
C VAL A 93 -5.40 -30.62 -0.36
N ARG A 94 -6.18 -30.53 0.73
CA ARG A 94 -7.07 -31.62 1.16
C ARG A 94 -8.56 -31.32 0.94
N ARG A 95 -8.89 -30.06 0.63
CA ARG A 95 -10.25 -29.54 0.46
C ARG A 95 -10.25 -28.51 -0.67
N SER A 96 -11.40 -28.37 -1.33
CA SER A 96 -11.59 -27.42 -2.44
C SER A 96 -11.35 -25.96 -2.06
N ALA A 97 -11.56 -25.63 -0.78
CA ALA A 97 -11.26 -24.33 -0.20
C ALA A 97 -10.49 -24.48 1.12
N GLY A 98 -9.63 -23.52 1.42
CA GLY A 98 -8.84 -23.51 2.64
C GLY A 98 -7.83 -22.37 2.68
N SER A 99 -7.03 -22.38 3.74
CA SER A 99 -5.95 -21.42 3.94
C SER A 99 -4.74 -22.09 4.58
N PHE A 100 -3.58 -21.45 4.40
CA PHE A 100 -2.30 -21.90 4.92
C PHE A 100 -1.52 -20.69 5.44
N LYS A 101 -1.38 -20.61 6.77
CA LYS A 101 -0.47 -19.65 7.40
C LYS A 101 0.97 -20.07 7.10
N THR A 102 1.78 -19.14 6.62
CA THR A 102 3.18 -19.41 6.27
C THR A 102 4.14 -18.80 7.30
N SER A 103 5.41 -19.17 7.22
CA SER A 103 6.50 -18.47 7.91
C SER A 103 7.19 -17.45 7.00
N VAL A 104 6.61 -17.14 5.84
CA VAL A 104 7.17 -16.17 4.88
C VAL A 104 6.63 -14.78 5.22
N PRO A 105 7.48 -13.80 5.56
CA PRO A 105 7.02 -12.45 5.87
C PRO A 105 6.29 -11.83 4.68
N LEU A 106 5.20 -11.12 4.94
CA LEU A 106 4.42 -10.48 3.88
C LEU A 106 5.24 -9.38 3.20
N SER A 107 5.35 -9.47 1.88
CA SER A 107 6.03 -8.51 1.02
C SER A 107 5.32 -8.44 -0.33
N GLU A 108 5.49 -7.32 -1.02
CA GLU A 108 5.06 -7.19 -2.43
C GLU A 108 5.64 -8.31 -3.29
N TRP A 109 4.91 -8.66 -4.36
CA TRP A 109 5.28 -9.67 -5.37
C TRP A 109 5.17 -11.13 -4.93
N LEU A 110 4.88 -11.41 -3.66
CA LEU A 110 4.58 -12.77 -3.21
C LEU A 110 3.45 -13.37 -4.05
N HIS A 111 3.60 -14.64 -4.40
CA HIS A 111 2.70 -15.27 -5.36
C HIS A 111 2.44 -16.73 -5.03
N ALA A 112 1.17 -17.10 -4.96
CA ALA A 112 0.74 -18.49 -4.79
C ALA A 112 0.48 -19.17 -6.13
N ARG A 113 0.94 -20.43 -6.25
CA ARG A 113 0.75 -21.27 -7.42
C ARG A 113 0.21 -22.64 -7.03
N LEU A 114 -0.65 -23.21 -7.86
CA LEU A 114 -1.20 -24.55 -7.69
C LEU A 114 -0.36 -25.53 -8.50
N HIS A 115 0.15 -26.57 -7.85
CA HIS A 115 0.97 -27.60 -8.48
C HIS A 115 0.35 -28.97 -8.30
N ARG A 116 0.65 -29.88 -9.24
CA ARG A 116 0.53 -31.32 -8.97
C ARG A 116 1.66 -31.72 -8.03
N PHE A 117 1.34 -32.57 -7.06
CA PHE A 117 2.28 -32.99 -6.04
C PHE A 117 2.41 -34.51 -6.02
N GLY A 118 3.65 -35.00 -6.15
CA GLY A 118 4.03 -36.40 -6.02
C GLY A 118 5.05 -36.58 -4.89
N PRO A 119 6.19 -37.26 -5.12
CA PRO A 119 7.32 -37.26 -4.17
C PRO A 119 7.97 -35.88 -3.99
N LYS A 120 7.74 -34.97 -4.93
CA LYS A 120 8.18 -33.57 -4.95
C LYS A 120 7.13 -32.70 -5.63
N VAL A 121 7.25 -31.37 -5.50
CA VAL A 121 6.48 -30.41 -6.29
C VAL A 121 6.78 -30.65 -7.78
N MET A 122 5.72 -30.83 -8.58
CA MET A 122 5.82 -31.11 -10.02
C MET A 122 5.24 -29.93 -10.83
N ASP A 123 4.49 -30.23 -11.87
CA ASP A 123 3.95 -29.28 -12.84
C ASP A 123 3.05 -28.23 -12.20
N GLU A 124 3.28 -26.97 -12.58
CA GLU A 124 2.38 -25.87 -12.31
C GLU A 124 1.09 -26.07 -13.10
N ILE A 125 -0.05 -26.05 -12.39
CA ILE A 125 -1.39 -26.17 -12.98
C ILE A 125 -1.90 -24.78 -13.32
N CYS A 126 -1.85 -23.89 -12.32
CA CYS A 126 -2.26 -22.50 -12.48
C CYS A 126 -1.57 -21.61 -11.46
N ARG A 127 -1.61 -20.30 -11.72
CA ARG A 127 -1.04 -19.26 -10.85
C ARG A 127 -2.08 -18.23 -10.44
N GLY A 128 -2.01 -17.79 -9.19
CA GLY A 128 -2.84 -16.73 -8.61
C GLY A 128 -2.46 -15.33 -9.09
N LYS A 129 -2.90 -14.29 -8.39
CA LYS A 129 -2.34 -12.94 -8.55
C LYS A 129 -1.13 -12.75 -7.64
N GLU A 130 -0.22 -11.87 -8.05
CA GLU A 130 0.82 -11.38 -7.14
C GLU A 130 0.16 -10.53 -6.04
N PHE A 131 0.68 -10.62 -4.82
CA PHE A 131 0.32 -9.71 -3.76
C PHE A 131 0.87 -8.33 -4.08
N LEU A 132 -0.05 -7.37 -4.25
CA LEU A 132 0.27 -5.97 -4.49
C LEU A 132 -0.14 -5.16 -3.28
N ASN A 133 0.70 -4.19 -2.91
CA ASN A 133 0.34 -3.24 -1.86
C ASN A 133 -0.77 -2.30 -2.33
N SER A 134 -1.44 -1.65 -1.37
CA SER A 134 -2.42 -0.61 -1.69
C SER A 134 -1.77 0.51 -2.53
N GLU A 135 -2.55 1.12 -3.41
CA GLU A 135 -2.10 2.25 -4.22
C GLU A 135 -1.69 3.45 -3.36
N SER A 136 -0.80 4.28 -3.89
CA SER A 136 -0.47 5.57 -3.28
C SER A 136 -1.61 6.57 -3.46
N VAL A 137 -1.75 7.46 -2.49
CA VAL A 137 -2.80 8.48 -2.45
C VAL A 137 -2.19 9.87 -2.38
N PRO A 138 -2.68 10.85 -3.16
CA PRO A 138 -2.16 12.21 -3.15
C PRO A 138 -2.32 12.89 -1.79
N ILE A 139 -1.31 13.69 -1.40
CA ILE A 139 -1.40 14.56 -0.23
C ILE A 139 -2.09 15.87 -0.67
N THR A 140 -3.15 16.27 0.02
CA THR A 140 -3.95 17.43 -0.41
C THR A 140 -3.12 18.70 -0.30
N SER A 141 -3.26 19.57 -1.29
CA SER A 141 -2.48 20.81 -1.43
C SER A 141 -0.99 20.60 -1.75
N TYR A 142 -0.53 19.35 -1.95
CA TYR A 142 0.85 19.03 -2.33
C TYR A 142 0.86 18.06 -3.52
N ALA A 143 0.58 18.59 -4.72
CA ALA A 143 0.41 17.79 -5.94
C ALA A 143 1.65 16.96 -6.33
N PHE A 144 2.82 17.34 -5.83
CA PHE A 144 4.09 16.64 -6.03
C PHE A 144 4.31 15.46 -5.09
N ALA A 145 3.38 15.17 -4.16
CA ALA A 145 3.58 14.18 -3.12
C ALA A 145 2.41 13.20 -2.99
N GLN A 146 2.74 11.90 -2.84
CA GLN A 146 1.77 10.85 -2.55
C GLN A 146 2.27 9.97 -1.41
N LEU A 147 1.34 9.51 -0.56
CA LEU A 147 1.63 8.58 0.53
C LEU A 147 1.10 7.19 0.19
N GLN A 148 1.84 6.15 0.58
CA GLN A 148 1.42 4.76 0.46
C GLN A 148 1.68 4.03 1.79
N LEU A 149 0.71 3.24 2.25
CA LEU A 149 0.91 2.23 3.28
C LEU A 149 1.23 0.93 2.56
N PHE A 150 2.28 0.23 2.96
CA PHE A 150 2.70 -0.98 2.28
C PHE A 150 3.32 -1.98 3.24
N ALA A 151 3.31 -3.26 2.87
CA ALA A 151 3.96 -4.33 3.59
C ALA A 151 5.36 -4.57 3.04
N LYS A 152 6.35 -4.66 3.93
CA LYS A 152 7.72 -5.01 3.59
C LYS A 152 8.31 -5.87 4.70
N ASN A 153 8.73 -7.08 4.35
CA ASN A 153 9.31 -8.05 5.29
C ASN A 153 8.42 -8.29 6.51
N GLY A 154 7.11 -8.33 6.28
CA GLY A 154 6.08 -8.53 7.30
C GLY A 154 5.76 -7.31 8.16
N TYR A 155 6.39 -6.17 7.92
CA TYR A 155 6.14 -4.94 8.66
C TYR A 155 5.32 -3.94 7.86
N SER A 156 4.51 -3.15 8.56
CA SER A 156 3.84 -1.97 8.02
C SER A 156 4.84 -0.84 7.84
N CYS A 157 4.90 -0.33 6.61
CA CYS A 157 5.80 0.73 6.22
C CYS A 157 5.04 1.84 5.49
N PHE A 158 5.58 3.03 5.56
CA PHE A 158 5.11 4.20 4.82
C PHE A 158 6.09 4.49 3.69
N ARG A 159 5.56 4.78 2.51
CA ARG A 159 6.33 5.26 1.36
C ARG A 159 5.79 6.61 0.93
N LEU A 160 6.69 7.59 0.85
CA LEU A 160 6.43 8.90 0.30
C LEU A 160 7.02 8.96 -1.10
N HIS A 161 6.15 9.14 -2.09
CA HIS A 161 6.52 9.39 -3.48
C HIS A 161 6.61 10.89 -3.69
N ILE A 162 7.75 11.36 -4.21
CA ILE A 162 8.01 12.78 -4.49
C ILE A 162 8.32 12.95 -5.97
N ASP A 163 7.52 13.78 -6.63
CA ASP A 163 7.75 14.19 -8.01
C ASP A 163 8.43 15.56 -8.10
N ASN A 164 9.52 15.62 -8.86
CA ASN A 164 10.30 16.81 -9.23
C ASN A 164 10.35 17.94 -8.17
N CYS A 165 10.61 17.59 -6.91
CA CYS A 165 10.63 18.57 -5.82
C CYS A 165 11.78 18.32 -4.84
N ASN A 166 12.93 18.95 -5.08
CA ASN A 166 14.11 18.79 -4.22
C ASN A 166 13.94 19.40 -2.82
N GLU A 167 13.10 20.43 -2.70
CA GLU A 167 12.83 21.14 -1.45
C GLU A 167 11.71 20.52 -0.62
N TRP A 168 11.17 19.35 -1.02
CA TRP A 168 9.99 18.74 -0.38
C TRP A 168 10.06 18.65 1.14
N ARG A 169 11.26 18.47 1.72
CA ARG A 169 11.47 18.38 3.17
C ARG A 169 11.12 19.66 3.92
N SER A 170 11.31 20.85 3.31
CA SER A 170 10.93 22.11 3.96
C SER A 170 9.40 22.26 4.05
N TYR A 171 8.68 21.74 3.05
CA TYR A 171 7.21 21.72 3.05
C TYR A 171 6.61 20.76 4.09
N PHE A 172 7.37 19.74 4.49
CA PHE A 172 6.96 18.70 5.45
C PHE A 172 7.82 18.66 6.72
N ASP A 173 8.48 19.78 7.07
CA ASP A 173 9.45 19.84 8.17
C ASP A 173 8.85 19.43 9.53
N SER A 174 7.54 19.66 9.66
CA SER A 174 6.72 19.40 10.84
C SER A 174 5.52 18.51 10.51
N SER A 175 5.60 17.77 9.41
CA SER A 175 4.58 16.77 9.06
C SER A 175 4.98 15.40 9.60
N TRP A 176 4.00 14.61 9.99
CA TRP A 176 4.19 13.26 10.50
C TRP A 176 3.14 12.30 9.97
N VAL A 177 3.48 11.01 9.97
CA VAL A 177 2.57 9.93 9.61
C VAL A 177 2.36 9.04 10.83
N ALA A 178 1.15 8.53 10.99
CA ALA A 178 0.86 7.56 12.03
C ALA A 178 0.06 6.37 11.52
N LEU A 179 0.28 5.24 12.18
CA LEU A 179 -0.47 4.00 12.01
C LEU A 179 -1.61 3.92 13.02
N TYR A 180 -2.79 3.53 12.55
CA TYR A 180 -4.01 3.35 13.34
C TYR A 180 -4.58 1.96 13.10
N THR A 181 -5.21 1.38 14.11
CA THR A 181 -5.88 0.07 13.99
C THR A 181 -7.32 0.20 13.50
N SER A 182 -7.92 1.40 13.60
CA SER A 182 -9.25 1.67 13.06
C SER A 182 -9.48 3.13 12.67
N ALA A 183 -10.59 3.37 11.94
CA ALA A 183 -11.02 4.71 11.54
C ALA A 183 -11.44 5.60 12.73
N GLU A 184 -11.98 4.98 13.78
CA GLU A 184 -12.59 5.67 14.92
C GLU A 184 -11.60 5.94 16.05
N GLU A 185 -10.42 5.32 15.99
CA GLU A 185 -9.41 5.42 17.04
C GLU A 185 -8.91 6.86 17.21
N ASN A 186 -8.95 7.29 18.47
CA ASN A 186 -8.48 8.59 18.93
C ASN A 186 -6.94 8.62 18.94
N THR A 187 -6.37 9.82 18.86
CA THR A 187 -4.93 10.08 18.79
C THR A 187 -4.23 9.89 20.14
N LYS A 188 -4.45 8.79 20.86
CA LYS A 188 -3.75 8.54 22.14
C LYS A 188 -2.74 7.39 22.05
N ASP A 189 -3.04 6.36 21.27
CA ASP A 189 -2.20 5.16 21.15
C ASP A 189 -1.83 4.87 19.69
N TYR A 190 -1.08 5.79 19.07
CA TYR A 190 -0.66 5.66 17.68
C TYR A 190 0.86 5.65 17.56
N LEU A 191 1.37 4.76 16.71
CA LEU A 191 2.79 4.75 16.35
C LEU A 191 3.01 5.74 15.22
N TRP A 192 3.83 6.76 15.46
CA TRP A 192 4.05 7.85 14.52
C TRP A 192 5.52 8.09 14.21
N GLN A 193 5.75 8.74 13.08
CA GLN A 193 7.07 9.17 12.66
C GLN A 193 7.03 10.47 11.87
N TRP A 194 8.01 11.34 12.11
CA TRP A 194 8.24 12.53 11.29
C TRP A 194 8.59 12.14 9.85
N VAL A 195 7.97 12.80 8.88
CA VAL A 195 8.21 12.51 7.45
C VAL A 195 9.68 12.78 7.08
N THR A 196 10.31 13.75 7.73
CA THR A 196 11.74 14.08 7.54
C THR A 196 12.70 12.95 7.94
N LYS A 197 12.23 11.94 8.68
CA LYS A 197 13.00 10.75 9.06
C LYS A 197 12.91 9.62 8.02
N PHE A 198 12.11 9.77 6.98
CA PHE A 198 12.02 8.76 5.93
C PHE A 198 13.34 8.72 5.14
N GLU A 199 13.81 7.52 4.87
CA GLU A 199 15.09 7.29 4.20
C GLU A 199 14.85 7.08 2.70
N GLN A 200 15.73 7.65 1.89
CA GLN A 200 15.62 7.47 0.44
C GLN A 200 15.83 6.00 0.09
N ASN A 201 14.92 5.44 -0.70
CA ASN A 201 15.04 4.07 -1.17
C ASN A 201 16.33 3.94 -2.03
N PRO A 202 17.26 3.03 -1.70
CA PRO A 202 18.57 2.94 -2.35
C PRO A 202 18.47 2.56 -3.83
N TYR A 203 17.42 1.88 -4.27
CA TYR A 203 17.20 1.54 -5.68
C TYR A 203 16.96 2.78 -6.57
N PHE A 204 16.53 3.89 -5.97
CA PHE A 204 16.35 5.19 -6.62
C PHE A 204 17.55 6.14 -6.39
N LYS A 205 18.59 5.69 -5.70
CA LYS A 205 19.78 6.47 -5.43
C LYS A 205 20.80 6.24 -6.55
N GLY A 206 20.81 7.13 -7.55
CA GLY A 206 21.84 7.15 -8.59
C GLY A 206 21.56 6.30 -9.84
N SER A 207 20.33 5.82 -10.03
CA SER A 207 19.94 5.15 -11.27
C SER A 207 19.47 6.17 -12.32
N GLU A 208 20.01 6.09 -13.54
CA GLU A 208 19.44 6.73 -14.74
C GLU A 208 18.03 6.18 -15.07
N TYR A 209 17.65 5.07 -14.43
CA TYR A 209 16.34 4.44 -14.50
C TYR A 209 15.31 5.19 -13.63
N LYS A 210 14.96 6.41 -14.05
CA LYS A 210 13.69 7.06 -13.66
C LYS A 210 12.50 6.38 -14.37
N GLN A 211 12.34 5.07 -14.20
CA GLN A 211 11.20 4.34 -14.76
C GLN A 211 10.02 4.44 -13.79
N GLY A 212 9.43 5.62 -13.70
CA GLY A 212 8.25 5.88 -12.90
C GLY A 212 7.88 7.36 -12.95
N PRO A 213 6.61 7.72 -12.65
CA PRO A 213 6.17 9.11 -12.67
C PRO A 213 6.77 9.96 -11.52
N PHE A 214 7.50 9.33 -10.59
CA PHE A 214 8.08 10.00 -9.43
C PHE A 214 9.60 10.10 -9.53
N SER A 215 10.13 11.24 -9.10
CA SER A 215 11.57 11.52 -9.10
C SER A 215 12.32 10.87 -7.94
N ALA A 216 11.65 10.60 -6.82
CA ALA A 216 12.25 10.01 -5.63
C ALA A 216 11.22 9.27 -4.76
N MET A 217 11.68 8.25 -4.03
CA MET A 217 10.90 7.49 -3.05
C MET A 217 11.60 7.47 -1.70
N PHE A 218 10.87 7.74 -0.63
CA PHE A 218 11.36 7.72 0.75
C PHE A 218 10.51 6.78 1.59
N GLU A 219 11.14 5.93 2.39
CA GLU A 219 10.47 4.86 3.14
C GLU A 219 10.76 4.95 4.64
N TYR A 220 9.81 4.49 5.45
CA TYR A 220 9.99 4.23 6.87
C TYR A 220 9.16 3.01 7.27
N CYS A 221 9.76 2.07 8.00
CA CYS A 221 9.05 0.91 8.54
C CYS A 221 8.85 1.05 10.04
N THR A 222 7.63 0.80 10.49
CA THR A 222 7.22 1.01 11.88
C THR A 222 7.75 -0.05 12.84
N GLY A 223 8.13 -1.22 12.34
CA GLY A 223 8.37 -2.43 13.15
C GLY A 223 7.07 -3.11 13.61
N THR A 224 5.91 -2.55 13.30
CA THR A 224 4.60 -3.17 13.54
C THR A 224 4.27 -4.15 12.42
N ALA A 225 3.69 -5.30 12.78
CA ALA A 225 3.26 -6.30 11.80
C ALA A 225 2.25 -5.74 10.78
N ALA A 226 2.43 -6.10 9.51
CA ALA A 226 1.52 -5.77 8.42
C ALA A 226 0.26 -6.66 8.48
N VAL A 227 -0.76 -6.18 9.19
CA VAL A 227 -2.03 -6.90 9.39
C VAL A 227 -3.21 -6.23 8.69
N PRO A 228 -4.29 -6.96 8.40
CA PRO A 228 -5.52 -6.41 7.85
C PRO A 228 -6.07 -5.23 8.64
N GLY A 229 -6.66 -4.27 7.93
CA GLY A 229 -7.45 -3.19 8.54
C GLY A 229 -6.64 -1.99 9.05
N LEU A 230 -5.31 -2.09 9.12
CA LEU A 230 -4.44 -0.97 9.47
C LEU A 230 -4.64 0.23 8.53
N GLN A 231 -4.50 1.43 9.10
CA GLN A 231 -4.65 2.70 8.40
C GLN A 231 -3.45 3.61 8.63
N ALA A 232 -3.01 4.31 7.59
CA ALA A 232 -2.07 5.43 7.72
C ALA A 232 -2.85 6.75 7.81
N ARG A 233 -2.36 7.74 8.56
CA ARG A 233 -2.85 9.13 8.45
C ARG A 233 -1.68 10.09 8.35
N PHE A 234 -1.80 11.07 7.46
CA PHE A 234 -0.79 12.10 7.23
C PHE A 234 -1.22 13.40 7.90
N MET A 235 -0.34 13.95 8.72
CA MET A 235 -0.63 15.13 9.53
C MET A 235 0.30 16.25 9.08
N ILE A 236 -0.30 17.33 8.59
CA ILE A 236 0.40 18.53 8.13
C ILE A 236 0.28 19.58 9.22
N LYS A 237 1.41 20.17 9.62
CA LYS A 237 1.40 21.38 10.45
C LYS A 237 0.90 22.55 9.61
N ASP A 238 0.02 23.35 10.21
CA ASP A 238 -0.52 24.59 9.66
C ASP A 238 -1.66 24.43 8.64
N TYR A 239 -2.88 24.37 9.17
CA TYR A 239 -3.97 25.13 8.58
C TYR A 239 -4.32 26.25 9.55
N GLU A 240 -4.04 27.50 9.18
CA GLU A 240 -4.74 28.62 9.78
C GLU A 240 -6.22 28.45 9.47
N LYS A 241 -7.02 28.07 10.46
CA LYS A 241 -8.47 28.24 10.39
C LYS A 241 -8.70 29.74 10.21
N LYS A 242 -8.93 30.22 8.97
CA LYS A 242 -9.48 31.56 8.78
C LYS A 242 -10.73 31.62 9.67
N PRO A 243 -10.79 32.52 10.67
CA PRO A 243 -11.97 32.59 11.51
C PRO A 243 -13.14 32.93 10.61
N SER A 244 -14.08 32.01 10.47
CA SER A 244 -15.44 32.38 10.09
C SER A 244 -15.86 33.46 11.10
N LEU A 245 -16.25 34.62 10.59
CA LEU A 245 -16.80 35.71 11.40
C LEU A 245 -17.97 35.13 12.23
N VAL A 246 -17.75 34.89 13.51
CA VAL A 246 -18.79 34.53 14.48
C VAL A 246 -19.15 35.79 15.24
N HIS A 247 -20.42 36.20 15.13
CA HIS A 247 -21.04 37.20 15.97
C HIS A 247 -20.97 36.79 17.46
N HIS A 248 -20.66 37.76 18.32
CA HIS A 248 -20.40 37.65 19.76
C HIS A 248 -21.45 36.90 20.61
N SER A 249 -20.99 36.06 21.55
CA SER A 249 -21.15 36.15 23.03
C SER A 249 -20.87 34.80 23.77
N PRO A 250 -20.61 34.77 25.11
CA PRO A 250 -19.33 34.24 25.59
C PRO A 250 -19.35 33.06 26.61
N VAL A 251 -18.13 32.56 26.89
CA VAL A 251 -17.59 31.77 28.02
C VAL A 251 -18.11 30.35 28.27
N VAL A 252 -17.28 29.35 27.92
CA VAL A 252 -16.91 28.24 28.82
C VAL A 252 -15.42 27.94 28.60
N SER A 253 -14.67 27.88 29.71
CA SER A 253 -13.26 27.49 29.77
C SER A 253 -13.10 26.00 29.43
N GLU A 254 -12.42 25.69 28.33
CA GLU A 254 -12.00 24.33 28.00
C GLU A 254 -10.48 24.30 27.88
N SER A 255 -9.88 23.31 28.55
CA SER A 255 -8.45 23.08 28.69
C SER A 255 -7.72 23.02 27.35
N LEU A 256 -6.56 23.69 27.28
CA LEU A 256 -5.64 23.75 26.14
C LEU A 256 -5.40 22.38 25.48
N SER A 257 -5.93 22.20 24.27
CA SER A 257 -5.58 21.14 23.33
C SER A 257 -4.36 21.55 22.50
N PRO A 258 -3.45 20.62 22.16
CA PRO A 258 -2.25 20.96 21.40
C PRO A 258 -2.64 21.27 19.95
N LEU A 259 -2.34 22.50 19.52
CA LEU A 259 -2.04 22.98 18.17
C LEU A 259 -2.93 22.45 17.02
N SER A 260 -3.59 23.37 16.32
CA SER A 260 -4.43 23.13 15.14
C SER A 260 -3.70 22.44 13.98
N TYR A 261 -3.62 21.10 14.00
CA TYR A 261 -3.24 20.27 12.84
C TYR A 261 -4.47 19.99 11.97
N GLN A 262 -4.30 19.97 10.64
CA GLN A 262 -5.31 19.33 9.81
C GLN A 262 -5.11 17.83 9.79
N LYS A 263 -6.17 17.12 10.19
CA LYS A 263 -6.29 15.68 10.04
C LYS A 263 -6.58 15.39 8.57
N GLN A 264 -5.56 15.11 7.77
CA GLN A 264 -5.80 14.49 6.48
C GLN A 264 -5.87 12.98 6.68
N VAL A 265 -7.09 12.46 6.76
CA VAL A 265 -7.32 11.01 6.85
C VAL A 265 -7.23 10.44 5.45
N LEU A 266 -6.07 9.89 5.12
CA LEU A 266 -5.85 9.13 3.90
C LEU A 266 -6.08 7.65 4.23
N PHE A 267 -7.27 7.14 3.92
CA PHE A 267 -7.60 5.74 4.19
C PHE A 267 -6.83 4.82 3.25
N LEU A 268 -5.66 4.40 3.70
CA LEU A 268 -4.86 3.36 3.08
C LEU A 268 -5.04 2.10 3.92
N GLN A 269 -5.71 1.09 3.38
CA GLN A 269 -5.92 -0.18 4.08
C GLN A 269 -5.11 -1.29 3.41
N ILE A 270 -4.44 -2.08 4.24
CA ILE A 270 -3.97 -3.39 3.80
C ILE A 270 -5.23 -4.24 3.59
N GLN A 271 -5.60 -4.45 2.33
CA GLN A 271 -6.89 -5.03 1.95
C GLN A 271 -6.99 -6.50 2.36
N THR A 272 -8.20 -6.90 2.73
CA THR A 272 -8.64 -8.30 2.76
C THR A 272 -9.60 -8.52 1.60
N VAL A 273 -9.40 -9.58 0.83
CA VAL A 273 -10.40 -10.04 -0.15
C VAL A 273 -11.55 -10.68 0.63
N HIS A 274 -12.78 -10.21 0.39
CA HIS A 274 -14.02 -10.82 0.89
C HIS A 274 -14.58 -11.83 -0.12
#